data_AF-A0A9R0SKW7-F1
#
_entry.id   AF-A0A9R0SKW7-F1
#
_cell.length_a   1.000
_cell.length_b   1.000
_cell.length_c   1.000
_cell.angle_alpha   90.00
_cell.angle_beta   90.00
_cell.angle_gamma   90.00
#
_symmetry.space_group_name_H-M   'P 1'
#
loop_
_entity.id
_entity.type
_entity.pdbx_description
1 polymer ?
#
loop_
_entity_poly.entity_id
_entity_poly.type
_entity_poly.pdbx_seq_one_letter_code
_entity_poly.pdbx_strand_id
1 'polypeptide(L)'
;MKLSRARPGAKLSEDSAEKTNVVWEPSKDFKHFNLKWLEIQGFGEEGKVTNYIRLVMERAVGLKKIVLLGEPPCEDCTDCETKSRVDEASRRRVKEELTHESSWSVEIIMR
;
A
#
# COMPACT_ATOMS: atom_id res chain seq x y z
N MET A 1 -9.98 20.45 27.34
CA MET A 1 -8.59 20.02 27.59
C MET A 1 -7.97 19.60 26.26
N LYS A 2 -6.88 20.25 25.83
CA LYS A 2 -6.20 19.93 24.57
C LYS A 2 -5.07 18.94 24.88
N LEU A 3 -5.19 17.70 24.41
CA LEU A 3 -4.13 16.70 24.55
C LEU A 3 -3.18 16.81 23.35
N SER A 4 -2.14 17.62 23.48
CA SER A 4 -0.99 17.59 22.59
C SER A 4 -0.13 16.36 22.92
N ARG A 5 -0.12 15.37 22.02
CA ARG A 5 0.87 14.28 22.06
C ARG A 5 2.23 14.81 21.62
N ALA A 6 3.02 15.32 22.56
CA ALA A 6 4.47 15.32 22.40
C ALA A 6 4.97 13.92 22.75
N ARG A 7 5.68 13.25 21.83
CA ARG A 7 6.42 12.02 22.16
C ARG A 7 7.73 12.44 22.84
N PRO A 8 7.95 12.19 24.13
CA PRO A 8 9.24 12.43 24.75
C PRO A 8 10.19 11.31 24.30
N GLY A 9 11.26 11.64 23.58
CA GLY A 9 12.36 10.70 23.33
C GLY A 9 12.65 10.32 21.87
N ALA A 10 11.99 10.93 20.87
CA ALA A 10 12.49 10.84 19.50
C ALA A 10 13.76 11.69 19.38
N LYS A 11 14.93 11.07 19.53
CA LYS A 11 16.18 11.66 19.04
C LYS A 11 15.96 11.92 17.55
N LEU A 12 16.04 13.18 17.11
CA LEU A 12 16.12 13.48 15.68
C LEU A 12 17.36 12.75 15.18
N SER A 13 17.18 11.70 14.38
CA SER A 13 18.28 11.17 13.59
C SER A 13 18.68 12.26 12.61
N GLU A 14 19.94 12.69 12.67
CA GLU A 14 20.53 13.69 11.75
C GLU A 14 20.53 13.23 10.28
N ASP A 15 20.08 12.00 10.01
CA ASP A 15 19.91 11.40 8.68
C ASP A 15 18.58 11.74 8.00
N SER A 16 17.95 12.87 8.34
CA SER A 16 16.77 13.32 7.63
C SER A 16 17.17 13.81 6.23
N ALA A 17 17.11 12.93 5.23
CA ALA A 17 17.24 13.33 3.84
C ALA A 17 16.15 14.37 3.50
N GLU A 18 16.57 15.48 2.90
CA GLU A 18 15.65 16.51 2.43
C GLU A 18 14.69 15.89 1.41
N LYS A 19 13.37 16.05 1.60
CA LYS A 19 12.35 15.44 0.75
C LYS A 19 12.41 16.06 -0.65
N THR A 20 13.20 15.48 -1.53
CA THR A 20 13.19 15.82 -2.96
C THR A 20 12.02 15.10 -3.61
N ASN A 21 10.93 15.83 -3.88
CA ASN A 21 9.87 15.28 -4.73
C ASN A 21 10.42 15.17 -6.15
N VAL A 22 10.84 13.97 -6.55
CA VAL A 22 11.19 13.71 -7.94
C VAL A 22 9.89 13.63 -8.72
N VAL A 23 9.69 14.54 -9.67
CA VAL A 23 8.57 14.49 -10.60
C VAL A 23 8.84 13.34 -11.58
N TRP A 24 8.42 12.14 -11.20
CA TRP A 24 8.44 10.98 -12.08
C TRP A 24 7.22 11.04 -12.99
N GLU A 25 7.41 11.45 -14.24
CA GLU A 25 6.39 11.24 -15.26
C GLU A 25 6.54 9.82 -15.82
N PRO A 26 5.53 8.95 -15.70
CA PRO A 26 5.56 7.64 -16.33
C PRO A 26 5.52 7.81 -17.85
N SER A 27 6.38 7.08 -18.56
CA SER A 27 6.30 7.01 -20.03
C SER A 27 4.90 6.54 -20.44
N LYS A 28 4.24 7.30 -21.32
CA LYS A 28 2.84 7.09 -21.72
C LYS A 28 2.58 5.70 -22.31
N ASP A 29 3.60 5.09 -22.90
CA ASP A 29 3.52 3.78 -23.56
C ASP A 29 4.21 2.66 -22.78
N PHE A 30 4.56 2.91 -21.51
CA PHE A 30 5.21 1.89 -20.68
C PHE A 30 4.27 0.71 -20.40
N LYS A 31 4.65 -0.47 -20.91
CA LYS A 31 3.98 -1.75 -20.63
C LYS A 31 4.95 -2.71 -19.96
N HIS A 32 4.57 -3.22 -18.79
CA HIS A 32 5.35 -4.17 -18.01
C HIS A 32 4.86 -5.60 -18.22
N PHE A 33 5.39 -6.30 -19.23
CA PHE A 33 4.96 -7.66 -19.59
C PHE A 33 5.40 -8.75 -18.59
N ASN A 34 6.44 -8.49 -17.80
CA ASN A 34 7.05 -9.52 -16.94
C ASN A 34 6.53 -9.54 -15.49
N LEU A 35 5.75 -8.53 -15.08
CA LEU A 35 5.25 -8.45 -13.71
C LEU A 35 4.01 -9.32 -13.64
N LYS A 36 4.13 -10.51 -13.05
CA LYS A 36 3.04 -11.48 -12.92
C LYS A 36 2.35 -11.43 -11.57
N TRP A 37 3.06 -10.97 -10.54
CA TRP A 37 2.61 -10.95 -9.15
C TRP A 37 3.03 -9.64 -8.49
N LEU A 38 2.06 -8.94 -7.90
CA LEU A 38 2.25 -7.80 -7.02
C LEU A 38 1.87 -8.18 -5.58
N GLU A 39 2.73 -7.90 -4.62
CA GLU A 39 2.42 -8.02 -3.19
C GLU A 39 2.61 -6.66 -2.52
N ILE A 40 1.63 -6.23 -1.73
CA ILE A 40 1.67 -4.98 -0.97
C ILE A 40 1.36 -5.30 0.48
N GLN A 41 2.23 -4.84 1.38
CA GLN A 41 2.11 -5.05 2.82
C GLN A 41 1.97 -3.72 3.55
N GLY A 42 1.12 -3.68 4.59
CA GLY A 42 1.03 -2.49 5.46
C GLY A 42 0.51 -1.24 4.76
N PHE A 43 -0.43 -1.37 3.81
CA PHE A 43 -1.07 -0.21 3.19
C PHE A 43 -1.90 0.56 4.23
N GLY A 44 -2.00 1.89 4.06
CA GLY A 44 -2.62 2.79 5.04
C GLY A 44 -3.87 3.52 4.55
N GLU A 45 -3.78 4.15 3.37
CA GLU A 45 -4.87 4.99 2.83
C GLU A 45 -5.52 4.31 1.63
N GLU A 46 -6.78 3.93 1.81
CA GLU A 46 -7.62 3.20 0.85
C GLU A 46 -7.54 3.77 -0.56
N GLY A 47 -7.80 5.07 -0.74
CA GLY A 47 -7.77 5.70 -2.07
C GLY A 47 -6.39 5.77 -2.72
N LYS A 48 -5.31 5.82 -1.92
CA LYS A 48 -3.94 5.81 -2.48
C LYS A 48 -3.55 4.42 -2.96
N VAL A 49 -3.91 3.39 -2.19
CA VAL A 49 -3.59 2.00 -2.56
C VAL A 49 -4.41 1.55 -3.76
N THR A 50 -5.70 1.90 -3.84
CA THR A 50 -6.53 1.54 -5.00
C THR A 50 -6.04 2.25 -6.26
N ASN A 51 -5.76 3.55 -6.19
CA ASN A 51 -5.24 4.29 -7.35
C ASN A 51 -3.87 3.75 -7.82
N TYR A 52 -2.98 3.41 -6.89
CA TYR A 52 -1.70 2.78 -7.24
C TYR A 52 -1.89 1.43 -7.93
N ILE A 53 -2.71 0.53 -7.35
CA ILE A 53 -2.96 -0.79 -7.91
C ILE A 53 -3.59 -0.67 -9.30
N ARG A 54 -4.53 0.26 -9.50
CA ARG A 54 -5.16 0.50 -10.79
C ARG A 54 -4.14 0.89 -11.86
N LEU A 55 -3.23 1.79 -11.52
CA LEU A 55 -2.11 2.17 -12.40
C LEU A 55 -1.18 0.99 -12.71
N VAL A 56 -0.97 0.07 -11.75
CA VAL A 56 -0.19 -1.15 -12.00
C VAL A 56 -0.95 -2.09 -12.93
N MET A 57 -2.24 -2.32 -12.72
CA MET A 57 -3.06 -3.16 -13.61
C MET A 57 -3.09 -2.63 -15.04
N GLU A 58 -3.15 -1.31 -15.21
CA GLU A 58 -3.16 -0.67 -16.53
C GLU A 58 -1.83 -0.84 -17.28
N ARG A 59 -0.70 -0.78 -16.57
CA ARG A 59 0.65 -0.84 -17.16
C ARG A 59 1.21 -2.26 -17.23
N ALA A 60 0.93 -3.10 -16.24
CA ALA A 60 1.43 -4.46 -16.15
C ALA A 60 0.48 -5.44 -16.83
N VAL A 61 0.50 -5.43 -18.16
CA VAL A 61 -0.35 -6.32 -18.98
C VAL A 61 -0.14 -7.82 -18.73
N GLY A 62 0.99 -8.20 -18.10
CA GLY A 62 1.28 -9.58 -17.71
C GLY A 62 0.85 -9.94 -16.28
N LEU A 63 0.21 -9.02 -15.56
CA LEU A 63 -0.18 -9.21 -14.17
C LEU A 63 -1.27 -10.26 -14.06
N LYS A 64 -1.06 -11.21 -13.15
CA LYS A 64 -1.99 -12.32 -12.90
C LYS A 64 -2.53 -12.30 -11.49
N LYS A 65 -1.77 -11.75 -10.54
CA LYS A 65 -2.04 -11.87 -9.12
C LYS A 65 -1.66 -10.62 -8.34
N ILE A 66 -2.54 -10.21 -7.45
CA ILE A 66 -2.31 -9.15 -6.46
C ILE A 66 -2.57 -9.74 -5.08
N VAL A 67 -1.63 -9.56 -4.16
CA VAL A 67 -1.75 -9.98 -2.76
C VAL A 67 -1.65 -8.74 -1.88
N LEU A 68 -2.67 -8.50 -1.07
CA LEU A 68 -2.71 -7.41 -0.10
C LEU A 68 -2.60 -8.00 1.30
N LEU A 69 -1.49 -7.69 1.96
CA LEU A 69 -1.14 -8.18 3.29
C LEU A 69 -1.32 -7.09 4.35
N GLY A 70 -1.62 -7.55 5.57
CA GLY A 70 -1.73 -6.70 6.74
C GLY A 70 -0.37 -6.15 7.13
N GLU A 71 -0.35 -5.14 7.97
CA GLU A 71 0.91 -4.73 8.59
C GLU A 71 1.40 -5.89 9.47
N PRO A 72 2.63 -6.38 9.25
CA PRO A 72 3.17 -7.46 10.07
C PRO A 72 3.42 -6.92 11.48
N PRO A 73 3.37 -7.79 12.50
CA PRO A 73 3.77 -7.39 13.84
C PRO A 73 5.23 -6.97 13.84
N CYS A 74 5.55 -5.94 14.62
CA CYS A 74 6.92 -5.49 14.81
C CYS A 74 7.62 -6.46 15.77
N GLU A 75 8.70 -7.11 15.32
CA GLU A 75 9.42 -8.12 16.08
C GLU A 75 9.96 -7.59 17.43
N ASP A 76 10.33 -6.31 17.48
CA ASP A 76 10.90 -5.67 18.67
C ASP A 76 9.86 -5.11 19.66
N CYS A 77 8.58 -5.04 19.27
CA CYS A 77 7.55 -4.38 20.07
C CYS A 77 6.68 -5.42 20.80
N THR A 78 6.97 -5.63 22.09
CA THR A 78 6.25 -6.58 22.96
C THR A 78 4.78 -6.24 23.26
N ASP A 79 4.36 -4.99 23.01
CA ASP A 79 2.99 -4.49 23.29
C ASP A 79 2.37 -3.79 22.07
N CYS A 80 2.81 -4.16 20.86
CA CYS A 80 2.03 -3.79 19.69
C CYS A 80 0.97 -4.87 19.48
N GLU A 81 -0.22 -4.68 20.05
CA GLU A 81 -1.42 -5.15 19.36
C GLU A 81 -1.40 -4.47 18.00
N THR A 82 -0.74 -5.11 17.03
CA THR A 82 -0.51 -4.58 15.69
C THR A 82 -1.82 -4.79 14.96
N LYS A 83 -2.85 -4.07 15.40
CA LYS A 83 -4.04 -3.84 14.60
C LYS A 83 -3.48 -3.22 13.33
N SER A 84 -3.62 -3.92 12.21
CA SER A 84 -3.30 -3.36 10.91
C SER A 84 -3.84 -1.93 10.90
N ARG A 85 -3.01 -0.94 10.55
CA ARG A 85 -3.45 0.47 10.55
C ARG A 85 -4.73 0.68 9.74
N VAL A 86 -5.03 -0.25 8.84
CA VAL A 86 -6.26 -0.38 8.08
C VAL A 86 -7.15 -1.43 8.74
N ASP A 87 -8.36 -1.03 9.12
CA ASP A 87 -9.38 -1.94 9.64
C ASP A 87 -9.91 -2.89 8.54
N GLU A 88 -10.54 -3.98 8.97
CA GLU A 88 -11.06 -5.00 8.07
C GLU A 88 -12.06 -4.45 7.04
N ALA A 89 -12.90 -3.47 7.40
CA ALA A 89 -13.88 -2.90 6.48
C ALA A 89 -13.20 -2.09 5.37
N SER A 90 -12.15 -1.33 5.72
CA SER A 90 -11.31 -0.65 4.73
C SER A 90 -10.63 -1.63 3.76
N ARG A 91 -10.17 -2.79 4.26
CA ARG A 91 -9.64 -3.87 3.39
C ARG A 91 -10.72 -4.37 2.44
N ARG A 92 -11.93 -4.64 2.94
CA ARG A 92 -13.06 -5.10 2.11
C ARG A 92 -13.39 -4.10 1.00
N ARG A 93 -13.44 -2.81 1.30
CA ARG A 93 -13.72 -1.78 0.28
C ARG A 93 -12.64 -1.69 -0.79
N VAL A 94 -11.35 -1.74 -0.42
CA VAL A 94 -10.25 -1.85 -1.41
C VAL A 94 -10.47 -3.03 -2.34
N LYS A 95 -10.82 -4.20 -1.79
CA LYS A 95 -11.08 -5.39 -2.60
C LYS A 95 -12.29 -5.18 -3.52
N GLU A 96 -13.40 -4.68 -2.99
CA GLU A 96 -14.63 -4.43 -3.75
C GLU A 96 -14.37 -3.48 -4.93
N GLU A 97 -13.72 -2.34 -4.67
CA GLU A 97 -13.35 -1.33 -5.68
C GLU A 97 -12.51 -1.95 -6.80
N LEU A 98 -11.47 -2.72 -6.43
CA LEU A 98 -10.60 -3.36 -7.41
C LEU A 98 -11.31 -4.49 -8.18
N THR A 99 -12.22 -5.24 -7.55
CA THR A 99 -12.95 -6.33 -8.22
C THR A 99 -14.03 -5.82 -9.17
N HIS A 100 -14.68 -4.70 -8.88
CA HIS A 100 -15.71 -4.12 -9.75
C HIS A 100 -15.10 -3.64 -11.08
N GLU A 101 -13.87 -3.12 -11.03
CA GLU A 101 -13.15 -2.65 -12.21
C GLU A 101 -12.36 -3.76 -12.94
N SER A 102 -12.11 -4.89 -12.28
CA SER A 102 -11.34 -6.01 -12.84
C SER A 102 -12.17 -6.84 -13.80
N SER A 103 -11.89 -6.73 -15.10
CA SER A 103 -12.37 -7.69 -16.10
C SER A 103 -11.59 -9.00 -15.96
N TRP A 104 -12.11 -9.94 -15.14
CA TRP A 104 -11.79 -11.38 -14.93
C TRP A 104 -10.31 -11.86 -14.86
N SER A 105 -9.32 -11.06 -15.22
CA SER A 105 -7.97 -11.52 -15.62
C SER A 105 -6.93 -11.50 -14.50
N VAL A 106 -7.19 -10.77 -13.41
CA VAL A 106 -6.27 -10.63 -12.28
C VAL A 106 -6.91 -11.17 -11.00
N GLU A 107 -6.24 -12.12 -10.35
CA GLU A 107 -6.65 -12.67 -9.06
C GLU A 107 -6.25 -11.71 -7.93
N ILE A 108 -7.20 -11.32 -7.08
CA ILE A 108 -6.97 -10.42 -5.94
C ILE A 108 -7.20 -11.18 -4.64
N ILE A 109 -6.12 -11.35 -3.86
CA ILE A 109 -6.14 -12.04 -2.56
C ILE A 109 -5.87 -11.03 -1.44
N MET A 110 -6.69 -11.07 -0.39
CA MET A 110 -6.43 -10.36 0.85
C MET A 110 -6.09 -11.35 1.97
N ARG A 111 -5.00 -11.09 2.70
CA ARG A 111 -4.60 -11.84 3.90
C ARG A 111 -4.35 -10.87 5.06
#